data_AF-A0A8T4BY38-F1
#
_entry.id   AF-A0A8T4BY38-F1
#
_cell.length_a   1.000
_cell.length_b   1.000
_cell.length_c   1.000
_cell.angle_alpha   90.00
_cell.angle_beta   90.00
_cell.angle_gamma   90.00
#
_symmetry.space_group_name_H-M   'P 1'
#
loop_
_entity.id
_entity.type
_entity.pdbx_description
1 polymer ?
#
loop_
_entity_poly.entity_id
_entity_poly.type
_entity_poly.pdbx_seq_one_letter_code
_entity_poly.pdbx_strand_id
1 'polypeptide(L)'
;MGRNTKALVLVILLLLAALVWAPWLDEHEIHDQILQEKAKTDGTIDSDGELICDYSVMWFPFGRWVASCEGGYFVTFYGNVMP
;
A
#
# COMPACT_ATOMS: atom_id res chain seq x y z
N MET A 1 -22.45 30.76 1.50
CA MET A 1 -22.35 29.43 2.15
C MET A 1 -22.53 29.58 3.65
N GLY A 2 -23.52 28.90 4.25
CA GLY A 2 -23.76 28.97 5.70
C GLY A 2 -22.59 28.36 6.49
N ARG A 3 -22.41 28.78 7.75
CA ARG A 3 -21.34 28.28 8.64
C ARG A 3 -21.30 26.75 8.71
N ASN A 4 -22.47 26.12 8.73
CA ASN A 4 -22.63 24.65 8.77
C ASN A 4 -22.15 23.98 7.48
N THR A 5 -22.41 24.60 6.31
CA THR A 5 -21.94 24.09 5.01
C THR A 5 -20.42 24.15 4.91
N LYS A 6 -19.78 25.20 5.44
CA LYS A 6 -18.31 25.30 5.46
C LYS A 6 -17.68 24.22 6.32
N ALA A 7 -18.24 23.98 7.51
CA ALA A 7 -17.78 22.93 8.42
C ALA A 7 -17.90 21.54 7.78
N LEU A 8 -19.04 21.26 7.13
CA LEU A 8 -19.25 20.00 6.42
C LEU A 8 -18.22 19.78 5.31
N VAL A 9 -17.98 20.79 4.47
CA VAL A 9 -16.97 20.70 3.40
C VAL A 9 -15.58 20.44 3.96
N LEU A 10 -15.20 21.10 5.06
CA LEU A 10 -13.93 20.86 5.72
C LEU A 10 -13.79 19.42 6.21
N VAL A 11 -14.82 18.87 6.84
CA VAL A 11 -14.82 17.47 7.31
C VAL A 11 -14.66 16.51 6.14
N ILE A 12 -15.38 16.73 5.04
CA ILE A 12 -15.27 15.89 3.84
C ILE A 12 -13.84 15.95 3.27
N LEU A 13 -13.25 17.14 3.18
CA LEU A 13 -11.87 17.30 2.70
C LEU A 13 -10.86 16.56 3.59
N LEU A 14 -11.02 16.61 4.91
CA LEU A 14 -10.16 15.88 5.85
C LEU A 14 -10.30 14.37 5.70
N LEU A 15 -11.52 13.86 5.52
CA LEU A 15 -11.76 12.43 5.28
C LEU A 15 -11.12 11.97 3.97
N LEU A 16 -11.25 12.75 2.90
CA LEU A 16 -10.61 12.44 1.62
C LEU A 16 -9.09 12.47 1.73
N ALA A 17 -8.51 13.44 2.44
CA ALA A 17 -7.07 13.50 2.69
C ALA A 17 -6.57 12.28 3.48
N ALA A 18 -7.33 11.85 4.51
CA ALA A 18 -7.00 10.66 5.29
C ALA A 18 -7.04 9.39 4.43
N LEU A 19 -8.02 9.25 3.53
CA LEU A 19 -8.11 8.11 2.60
C LEU A 19 -6.98 8.10 1.56
N VAL A 20 -6.61 9.27 1.03
CA VAL A 20 -5.51 9.40 0.07
C VAL A 20 -4.17 9.05 0.71
N TRP A 21 -3.96 9.49 1.96
CA TRP A 21 -2.73 9.20 2.70
C TRP A 21 -2.69 7.77 3.24
N ALA A 22 -3.83 7.25 3.69
CA ALA A 22 -3.97 5.95 4.37
C ALA A 22 -2.90 5.77 5.48
N PRO A 23 -2.91 6.61 6.54
CA PRO A 23 -1.89 6.59 7.60
C PRO A 23 -1.89 5.32 8.44
N TRP A 24 -2.97 4.53 8.40
CA TRP A 24 -3.11 3.29 9.14
C TRP A 24 -2.48 2.08 8.43
N LEU A 25 -1.98 2.24 7.20
CA LEU A 25 -1.22 1.19 6.52
C LEU A 25 0.23 1.22 7.02
N ASP A 26 0.65 0.11 7.63
CA ASP A 26 2.04 -0.11 8.05
C ASP A 26 2.85 -0.70 6.90
N GLU A 27 3.96 -0.04 6.55
CA GLU A 27 4.78 -0.43 5.41
C GLU A 27 5.57 -1.72 5.67
N HIS A 28 5.95 -1.99 6.92
CA HIS A 28 6.67 -3.20 7.28
C HIS A 28 5.73 -4.42 7.26
N GLU A 29 4.51 -4.26 7.75
CA GLU A 29 3.50 -5.33 7.69
C GLU A 29 3.14 -5.68 6.24
N ILE A 30 2.95 -4.66 5.39
CA ILE A 30 2.70 -4.84 3.96
C ILE A 30 3.87 -5.57 3.29
N HIS A 31 5.10 -5.12 3.56
CA HIS A 31 6.31 -5.74 3.04
C HIS A 31 6.35 -7.23 3.37
N ASP A 32 6.23 -7.57 4.66
CA ASP A 32 6.35 -8.94 5.14
C ASP A 32 5.25 -9.85 4.59
N GLN A 33 4.02 -9.33 4.49
CA GLN A 33 2.91 -10.06 3.91
C GLN A 33 3.18 -10.40 2.43
N ILE A 34 3.61 -9.42 1.64
CA ILE A 34 3.89 -9.62 0.21
C ILE A 34 5.08 -10.54 0.02
N LEU A 35 6.15 -10.37 0.81
CA LEU A 35 7.31 -11.25 0.78
C LEU A 35 6.92 -12.71 1.09
N GLN A 36 6.07 -12.93 2.09
CA GLN A 36 5.63 -14.27 2.45
C GLN A 36 4.73 -14.92 1.39
N GLU A 37 3.81 -14.15 0.80
CA GLU A 37 2.79 -14.68 -0.12
C GLU A 37 3.27 -14.76 -1.58
N LYS A 38 4.09 -13.82 -2.02
CA LYS A 38 4.40 -13.61 -3.45
C LYS A 38 5.82 -13.96 -3.84
N ALA A 39 6.79 -13.84 -2.92
CA ALA A 39 8.20 -13.87 -3.30
C ALA A 39 8.66 -15.17 -3.98
N LYS A 40 8.08 -16.31 -3.59
CA LYS A 40 8.38 -17.61 -4.24
C LYS A 40 7.71 -17.76 -5.61
N THR A 41 6.64 -17.04 -5.85
CA THR A 41 5.83 -17.16 -7.07
C THR A 41 6.32 -16.20 -8.14
N ASP A 42 6.76 -15.01 -7.76
CA ASP A 42 7.25 -14.00 -8.69
C ASP A 42 8.77 -14.05 -8.90
N GLY A 43 9.50 -14.91 -8.17
CA GLY A 43 10.95 -15.07 -8.35
C GLY A 43 11.78 -14.08 -7.55
N THR A 44 11.17 -13.33 -6.64
CA THR A 44 11.89 -12.50 -5.65
C THR A 44 12.77 -13.36 -4.73
N ILE A 45 12.35 -14.59 -4.44
CA ILE A 45 13.16 -15.63 -3.78
C ILE A 45 13.43 -16.76 -4.77
N ASP A 46 14.68 -17.21 -4.83
CA ASP A 46 15.10 -18.31 -5.71
C ASP A 46 14.71 -19.70 -5.18
N SER A 47 15.10 -20.75 -5.90
CA SER A 47 14.83 -22.15 -5.51
C SER A 47 15.57 -22.60 -4.26
N ASP A 48 16.67 -21.93 -3.89
CA ASP A 48 17.50 -22.22 -2.73
C ASP A 48 17.07 -21.39 -1.49
N GLY A 49 16.13 -20.46 -1.67
CA GLY A 49 15.60 -19.60 -0.62
C GLY A 49 16.36 -18.28 -0.48
N GLU A 50 17.24 -17.94 -1.42
CA GLU A 50 17.97 -16.68 -1.41
C GLU A 50 17.11 -15.55 -1.97
N LEU A 51 17.18 -14.39 -1.30
CA LEU A 51 16.50 -13.18 -1.73
C LEU A 51 17.29 -12.54 -2.88
N ILE A 52 16.70 -12.51 -4.08
CA ILE A 52 17.33 -11.92 -5.27
C ILE A 52 17.18 -10.39 -5.23
N CYS A 53 15.95 -9.92 -5.06
CA CYS A 53 15.61 -8.50 -5.01
C CYS A 53 14.46 -8.26 -4.04
N ASP A 54 14.72 -7.52 -2.96
CA ASP A 54 13.69 -7.24 -1.95
C ASP A 54 12.58 -6.32 -2.46
N TYR A 55 11.43 -6.33 -1.77
CA TYR A 55 10.34 -5.41 -2.08
C TYR A 55 10.59 -4.03 -1.49
N SER A 56 10.25 -2.99 -2.25
CA SER A 56 10.16 -1.62 -1.77
C SER A 56 8.71 -1.21 -1.68
N VAL A 57 8.29 -0.73 -0.51
CA VAL A 57 6.96 -0.18 -0.26
C VAL A 57 7.01 1.33 -0.42
N MET A 58 6.14 1.87 -1.26
CA MET A 58 6.04 3.29 -1.55
C MET A 58 4.63 3.79 -1.36
N TRP A 59 4.50 5.06 -0.96
CA TRP A 59 3.21 5.71 -0.92
C TRP A 59 2.59 5.82 -2.32
N PHE A 60 1.29 5.51 -2.43
CA PHE A 60 0.48 5.74 -3.61
C PHE A 60 -0.92 6.20 -3.15
N PRO A 61 -1.59 7.13 -3.86
CA PRO A 61 -2.92 7.58 -3.46
C PRO A 61 -3.86 6.41 -3.19
N PHE A 62 -4.51 6.42 -2.02
CA PHE A 62 -5.43 5.38 -1.58
C PHE A 62 -4.78 4.00 -1.34
N GLY A 63 -3.49 3.95 -0.99
CA GLY A 63 -2.83 2.68 -0.72
C GLY A 63 -1.31 2.75 -0.58
N ARG A 64 -0.66 1.62 -0.90
CA ARG A 64 0.79 1.49 -1.07
C ARG A 64 1.08 0.73 -2.36
N TRP A 65 2.12 1.15 -3.06
CA TRP A 65 2.68 0.39 -4.17
C TRP A 65 3.89 -0.39 -3.66
N VAL A 66 3.91 -1.69 -3.91
CA VAL A 66 4.95 -2.62 -3.46
C VAL A 66 5.60 -3.20 -4.69
N ALA A 67 6.90 -3.06 -4.87
CA ALA A 67 7.57 -3.59 -6.06
C ALA A 67 8.94 -4.18 -5.73
N SER A 68 9.25 -5.30 -6.37
CA SER A 68 10.57 -5.90 -6.46
C SER A 68 11.08 -5.77 -7.91
N CYS A 69 12.21 -6.42 -8.21
CA CYS A 69 12.71 -6.52 -9.59
C CYS A 69 11.76 -7.32 -10.51
N GLU A 70 11.02 -8.27 -9.95
CA GLU A 70 10.24 -9.26 -10.70
C GLU A 70 8.72 -9.08 -10.57
N GLY A 71 8.26 -8.37 -9.53
CA GLY A 71 6.84 -8.20 -9.21
C GLY A 71 6.47 -6.80 -8.78
N GLY A 72 5.20 -6.44 -9.03
CA GLY A 72 4.59 -5.19 -8.56
C GLY A 72 3.18 -5.47 -8.06
N TYR A 73 2.82 -4.87 -6.94
CA TYR A 73 1.54 -5.07 -6.28
C TYR A 73 1.01 -3.74 -5.72
N PHE A 74 -0.29 -3.49 -5.90
CA PHE A 74 -0.98 -2.39 -5.26
C PHE A 74 -1.76 -2.88 -4.05
N VAL A 75 -1.45 -2.34 -2.87
CA VAL A 75 -2.19 -2.57 -1.63
C VAL A 75 -3.15 -1.42 -1.40
N THR A 76 -4.46 -1.69 -1.39
CA THR A 76 -5.47 -0.65 -1.18
C THR A 76 -5.46 -0.10 0.25
N PHE A 77 -6.05 1.08 0.45
CA PHE A 77 -6.27 1.67 1.78
C PHE A 77 -7.08 0.78 2.74
N TYR A 78 -7.73 -0.28 2.24
CA TYR A 78 -8.49 -1.24 3.03
C TYR A 78 -7.85 -2.64 3.04
N GLY A 79 -6.59 -2.77 2.62
CA GLY A 79 -5.77 -3.97 2.82
C GLY A 79 -5.84 -5.04 1.73
N ASN A 80 -6.49 -4.78 0.59
CA ASN A 80 -6.51 -5.75 -0.51
C ASN A 80 -5.27 -5.60 -1.38
N VAL A 81 -4.63 -6.73 -1.70
CA VAL A 81 -3.48 -6.83 -2.61
C VAL A 81 -3.96 -7.10 -4.04
N MET A 82 -3.55 -6.26 -4.98
CA MET A 82 -3.80 -6.41 -6.42
C MET A 82 -2.47 -6.52 -7.18
N PRO A 83 -2.36 -7.41 -8.19
CA PRO A 83 -1.23 -7.44 -9.11
C PRO A 83 -1.24 -6.24 -10.08
#